data_AF-A0A975VWQ3-F1
#
_entry.id   AF-A0A975VWQ3-F1
#
_cell.length_a   1.000
_cell.length_b   1.000
_cell.length_c   1.000
_cell.angle_alpha   90.00
_cell.angle_beta   90.00
_cell.angle_gamma   90.00
#
_symmetry.space_group_name_H-M   'P 1'
#
loop_
_entity.id
_entity.type
_entity.pdbx_description
1 polymer ?
#
loop_
_entity_poly.entity_id
_entity_poly.type
_entity_poly.pdbx_seq_one_letter_code
_entity_poly.pdbx_strand_id
1 'polypeptide(L)'
;MTRVPEPASVLRQIRSLQVIVIHPQDQDGEELSAQLHRIGCKVQTYWPELKVLPPEAGLILLAVRPETLGIEYPWIGQPSTPPVIPVVTYENPITIEAVLRLDAFTTIASPVRSFGLLTAIAVALMQHKARNTREHYIQRLEQKSAKQRVVQQAKQIMMEARGLSEDEAYSLLRAQSMLKRANIEDIAHNIVEAHKTLGF
;
A
#
# COMPACT_ATOMS: atom_id res chain seq x y z
N MET A 1 5.04 -6.54 -17.30
CA MET A 1 6.02 -7.07 -16.34
C MET A 1 6.36 -5.97 -15.36
N THR A 2 5.87 -6.07 -14.13
CA THR A 2 6.19 -5.13 -13.05
C THR A 2 7.63 -5.36 -12.63
N ARG A 3 8.53 -4.42 -12.93
CA ARG A 3 9.96 -4.52 -12.62
C ARG A 3 10.12 -4.66 -11.11
N VAL A 4 10.74 -5.76 -10.68
CA VAL A 4 11.26 -5.91 -9.32
C VAL A 4 12.23 -4.75 -9.07
N PRO A 5 12.17 -4.08 -7.90
CA PRO A 5 13.10 -3.01 -7.61
C PRO A 5 14.56 -3.51 -7.66
N GLU A 6 15.41 -2.81 -8.41
CA GLU A 6 16.84 -3.14 -8.42
C GLU A 6 17.48 -2.80 -7.07
N PRO A 7 18.22 -3.72 -6.42
CA PRO A 7 18.81 -3.50 -5.11
C PRO A 7 19.68 -2.24 -5.01
N ALA A 8 20.46 -1.94 -6.05
CA ALA A 8 21.32 -0.75 -6.11
C ALA A 8 20.54 0.56 -6.07
N SER A 9 19.31 0.59 -6.60
CA SER A 9 18.45 1.77 -6.58
C SER A 9 17.94 2.10 -5.17
N VAL A 10 17.64 1.06 -4.38
CA VAL A 10 17.14 1.21 -3.00
C VAL A 10 18.23 1.77 -2.10
N LEU A 11 19.45 1.25 -2.18
CA LEU A 11 20.58 1.74 -1.37
C LEU A 11 20.89 3.22 -1.61
N ARG A 12 20.69 3.72 -2.83
CA ARG A 12 20.84 5.15 -3.15
C ARG A 12 19.74 6.01 -2.53
N GLN A 13 18.50 5.52 -2.50
CA GLN A 13 17.35 6.22 -1.94
C GLN A 13 17.41 6.37 -0.42
N ILE A 14 18.05 5.42 0.28
CA ILE A 14 18.20 5.45 1.75
C ILE A 14 18.92 6.74 2.21
N ARG A 15 19.92 7.22 1.48
CA ARG A 15 20.74 8.40 1.85
C ARG A 15 19.98 9.74 1.90
N SER A 16 18.74 9.81 1.45
CA SER A 16 17.92 11.02 1.53
C SER A 16 16.54 10.74 2.10
N LEU A 17 16.37 9.55 2.69
CA LEU A 17 15.12 9.07 3.24
C LEU A 17 14.76 9.87 4.50
N GLN A 18 13.52 10.32 4.57
CA GLN A 18 12.94 10.88 5.79
C GLN A 18 12.48 9.72 6.67
N VAL A 19 13.17 9.53 7.79
CA VAL A 19 12.90 8.47 8.75
C VAL A 19 12.27 9.10 9.98
N ILE A 20 11.07 8.64 10.30
CA ILE A 20 10.37 8.99 11.53
C ILE A 20 10.74 7.96 12.59
N VAL A 21 11.23 8.41 13.74
CA VAL A 21 11.63 7.54 14.85
C VAL A 21 10.69 7.82 16.02
N ILE A 22 9.76 6.91 16.26
CA ILE A 22 8.84 6.97 17.41
C ILE A 22 9.46 6.09 18.51
N HIS A 23 10.33 6.66 19.32
CA HIS A 23 11.13 5.94 20.33
C HIS A 23 11.45 6.87 21.51
N PRO A 24 11.48 6.37 22.77
CA PRO A 24 11.90 7.19 23.90
C PRO A 24 13.34 7.66 23.72
N GLN A 25 13.67 8.78 24.37
CA GLN A 25 15.03 9.30 24.43
C GLN A 25 15.86 8.52 25.45
N ASP A 26 16.20 7.27 25.09
CA ASP A 26 17.09 6.39 25.82
C ASP A 26 18.27 5.96 24.94
N GLN A 27 19.11 5.06 25.44
CA GLN A 27 20.31 4.58 24.72
C GLN A 27 19.98 4.03 23.33
N ASP A 28 18.86 3.32 23.18
CA ASP A 28 18.45 2.77 21.89
C ASP A 28 17.97 3.87 20.94
N GLY A 29 17.21 4.84 21.43
CA GLY A 29 16.77 6.00 20.64
C GLY A 29 17.95 6.85 20.14
N GLU A 30 18.97 7.04 20.98
CA GLU A 30 20.21 7.72 20.63
C GLU A 30 21.02 6.94 19.59
N GLU A 31 21.20 5.63 19.78
CA GLU A 31 21.92 4.77 18.82
C GLU A 31 21.21 4.71 17.46
N LEU A 32 19.88 4.55 17.44
CA LEU A 32 19.09 4.59 16.20
C LEU A 32 19.32 5.91 15.46
N SER A 33 19.17 7.03 16.17
CA SER A 33 19.36 8.36 15.59
C SER A 33 20.77 8.54 15.06
N ALA A 34 21.81 8.18 15.83
CA ALA A 34 23.20 8.31 15.43
C ALA A 34 23.52 7.49 14.16
N GLN A 35 23.04 6.24 14.09
CA GLN A 35 23.28 5.37 12.95
C GLN A 35 22.53 5.83 11.70
N LEU A 36 21.28 6.30 11.83
CA LEU A 36 20.54 6.87 10.72
C LEU A 36 21.24 8.09 10.12
N HIS A 37 21.76 8.99 10.97
CA HIS A 37 22.54 10.14 10.51
C HIS A 37 23.83 9.70 9.80
N ARG A 38 24.52 8.66 10.31
CA ARG A 38 25.72 8.09 9.68
C ARG A 38 25.43 7.45 8.32
N ILE A 39 24.25 6.86 8.15
CA ILE A 39 23.76 6.33 6.86
C ILE A 39 23.41 7.47 5.88
N GLY A 40 23.07 8.65 6.40
CA GLY A 40 22.68 9.85 5.64
C GLY A 40 21.18 10.13 5.63
N CYS A 41 20.38 9.37 6.39
CA CYS A 41 18.95 9.62 6.51
C CYS A 41 18.68 10.97 7.18
N LYS A 42 17.53 11.57 6.87
CA LYS A 42 16.97 12.71 7.61
C LYS A 42 16.07 12.15 8.70
N VAL A 43 16.32 12.50 9.95
CA VAL A 43 15.67 11.85 11.11
C VAL A 43 14.79 12.87 11.83
N GLN A 44 13.55 12.48 12.13
CA GLN A 44 12.66 13.22 13.03
C GLN A 44 12.20 12.27 14.13
N THR A 45 12.40 12.66 15.38
CA THR A 45 12.10 11.83 16.56
C THR A 45 10.82 12.30 17.25
N TYR A 46 10.01 11.35 17.73
CA TYR A 46 8.76 11.59 18.44
C TYR A 46 8.60 10.58 19.57
N TRP A 47 7.95 10.99 20.65
CA TRP A 47 7.55 10.11 21.75
C TRP A 47 6.42 10.75 22.56
N PRO A 48 5.42 10.00 23.06
CA PRO A 48 5.17 8.57 22.85
C PRO A 48 4.37 8.26 21.57
N GLU A 49 3.70 9.24 20.99
CA GLU A 49 2.80 9.03 19.85
C GLU A 49 2.99 10.07 18.75
N LEU A 50 2.51 9.75 17.55
CA LEU A 50 2.44 10.64 16.40
C LEU A 50 1.11 10.42 15.68
N LYS A 51 0.16 11.35 15.85
CA LYS A 51 -1.20 11.20 15.30
C LYS A 51 -1.27 11.43 13.80
N VAL A 52 -0.43 12.32 13.28
CA VAL A 52 -0.41 12.71 11.87
C VAL A 52 1.01 12.53 11.34
N LEU A 53 1.14 11.74 10.27
CA LEU A 53 2.43 11.56 9.61
C LEU A 53 2.77 12.78 8.73
N PRO A 54 4.03 13.25 8.76
CA PRO A 54 4.54 14.17 7.76
C PRO A 54 4.40 13.57 6.35
N PRO A 55 3.95 14.35 5.34
CA PRO A 55 3.78 13.86 3.96
C PRO A 55 5.05 13.25 3.34
N GLU A 56 6.22 13.73 3.77
CA GLU A 56 7.51 13.28 3.29
C GLU A 56 8.04 12.01 3.96
N ALA A 57 7.34 11.46 4.96
CA ALA A 57 7.78 10.27 5.70
C ALA A 57 7.98 9.07 4.75
N GLY A 58 9.20 8.52 4.73
CA GLY A 58 9.57 7.41 3.86
C GLY A 58 9.79 6.08 4.59
N LEU A 59 9.94 6.11 5.91
CA LEU A 59 10.13 4.96 6.79
C LEU A 59 9.79 5.35 8.23
N ILE A 60 9.26 4.41 9.00
CA ILE A 60 8.96 4.59 10.43
C ILE A 60 9.70 3.53 11.23
N LEU A 61 10.45 3.95 12.26
CA LEU A 61 10.96 3.09 13.32
C LEU A 61 10.11 3.32 14.55
N LEU A 62 9.50 2.27 15.10
CA LEU A 62 8.49 2.39 16.17
C LEU A 62 8.85 1.50 17.36
N ALA A 63 9.04 2.08 18.53
CA ALA A 63 9.27 1.31 19.75
C ALA A 63 7.98 0.60 20.20
N VAL A 64 8.04 -0.73 20.29
CA VAL A 64 6.96 -1.56 20.83
C VAL A 64 7.34 -1.97 22.24
N ARG A 65 6.72 -1.30 23.20
CA ARG A 65 6.97 -1.42 24.64
C ARG A 65 5.65 -1.49 25.38
N PRO A 66 5.60 -2.01 26.63
CA PRO A 66 4.36 -2.14 27.39
C PRO A 66 3.51 -0.85 27.42
N GLU A 67 4.14 0.32 27.55
CA GLU A 67 3.48 1.63 27.56
C GLU A 67 2.92 2.07 26.20
N THR A 68 3.37 1.48 25.09
CA THR A 68 2.90 1.82 23.73
C THR A 68 1.89 0.82 23.15
N LEU A 69 1.68 -0.34 23.80
CA LEU A 69 0.77 -1.39 23.30
C LEU A 69 -0.69 -0.92 23.13
N GLY A 70 -1.11 0.09 23.89
CA GLY A 70 -2.47 0.66 23.81
C GLY A 70 -2.60 1.84 22.85
N ILE A 71 -1.52 2.26 22.18
CA ILE A 71 -1.54 3.42 21.28
C ILE A 71 -1.98 2.95 19.90
N GLU A 72 -3.07 3.54 19.40
CA GLU A 72 -3.53 3.34 18.04
C GLU A 72 -2.97 4.44 17.13
N TYR A 73 -2.43 4.02 15.99
CA TYR A 73 -1.89 4.93 14.98
C TYR A 73 -2.86 4.99 13.79
N PRO A 74 -3.59 6.09 13.58
CA PRO A 74 -4.64 6.17 12.55
C PRO A 74 -4.13 5.98 11.11
N TRP A 75 -2.84 6.22 10.92
CA TRP A 75 -2.17 6.08 9.64
C TRP A 75 -1.72 4.65 9.34
N ILE A 76 -1.79 3.70 10.28
CA ILE A 76 -1.46 2.29 10.00
C ILE A 76 -2.55 1.65 9.13
N GLY A 77 -2.13 0.81 8.19
CA GLY A 77 -3.03 0.09 7.28
C GLY A 77 -3.56 0.92 6.11
N GLN A 78 -3.21 2.21 6.03
CA GLN A 78 -3.54 3.06 4.89
C GLN A 78 -2.65 2.73 3.68
N PRO A 79 -3.12 2.87 2.44
CA PRO A 79 -2.28 2.67 1.24
C PRO A 79 -1.05 3.60 1.18
N SER A 80 -1.11 4.76 1.84
CA SER A 80 -0.01 5.72 1.93
C SER A 80 0.93 5.50 3.12
N THR A 81 0.71 4.45 3.93
CA THR A 81 1.55 4.17 5.11
C THR A 81 2.98 3.83 4.66
N PRO A 82 4.00 4.56 5.12
CA PRO A 82 5.38 4.14 4.90
C PRO A 82 5.67 2.81 5.60
N PRO A 83 6.71 2.05 5.19
CA PRO A 83 7.08 0.83 5.89
C PRO A 83 7.38 1.12 7.37
N VAL A 84 6.85 0.28 8.25
CA VAL A 84 7.10 0.32 9.69
C VAL A 84 8.08 -0.78 10.07
N ILE A 85 9.12 -0.41 10.82
CA ILE A 85 10.07 -1.34 11.45
C ILE A 85 9.92 -1.20 12.97
N PRO A 86 9.32 -2.20 13.63
CA PRO A 86 9.19 -2.23 15.07
C PRO A 86 10.55 -2.44 15.75
N VAL A 87 10.81 -1.67 16.80
CA VAL A 87 11.93 -1.86 17.73
C VAL A 87 11.37 -2.55 18.97
N VAL A 88 11.76 -3.82 19.17
CA VAL A 88 11.13 -4.73 20.12
C VAL A 88 12.08 -5.02 21.26
N THR A 89 11.66 -4.75 22.49
CA THR A 89 12.46 -4.99 23.69
C THR A 89 12.16 -6.33 24.37
N TYR A 90 10.93 -6.83 24.25
CA TYR A 90 10.51 -8.09 24.88
C TYR A 90 9.62 -8.89 23.95
N GLU A 91 9.89 -10.19 23.85
CA GLU A 91 9.04 -11.13 23.12
C GLU A 91 8.09 -11.81 24.09
N ASN A 92 6.84 -11.36 24.09
CA ASN A 92 5.73 -12.04 24.73
C ASN A 92 4.52 -12.01 23.76
N PRO A 93 3.48 -12.84 23.97
CA PRO A 93 2.36 -12.93 23.04
C PRO A 93 1.71 -11.57 22.72
N ILE A 94 1.58 -10.67 23.71
CA ILE A 94 0.95 -9.37 23.54
C ILE A 94 1.82 -8.44 22.67
N THR A 95 3.13 -8.41 22.92
CA THR A 95 4.07 -7.62 22.11
C THR A 95 4.12 -8.12 20.67
N ILE A 96 4.15 -9.44 20.47
CA ILE A 96 4.17 -10.03 19.13
C ILE A 96 2.87 -9.74 18.40
N GLU A 97 1.72 -9.83 19.08
CA GLU A 97 0.43 -9.45 18.49
C GLU A 97 0.42 -7.98 18.05
N ALA A 98 0.93 -7.07 18.90
CA ALA A 98 1.05 -5.66 18.52
C ALA A 98 1.94 -5.48 17.28
N VAL A 99 3.10 -6.14 17.23
CA VAL A 99 4.01 -6.12 16.08
C VAL A 99 3.33 -6.62 14.80
N LEU A 100 2.54 -7.69 14.87
CA LEU A 100 1.82 -8.23 13.71
C LEU A 100 0.76 -7.26 13.18
N ARG A 101 0.10 -6.50 14.06
CA ARG A 101 -0.87 -5.46 13.67
C ARG A 101 -0.23 -4.27 12.96
N LEU A 102 1.08 -4.05 13.13
CA LEU A 102 1.84 -3.01 12.41
C LEU A 102 2.15 -3.40 10.96
N ASP A 103 1.86 -4.65 10.56
CA ASP A 103 2.09 -5.15 9.20
C ASP A 103 3.56 -4.99 8.75
N ALA A 104 4.46 -5.21 9.70
CA ALA A 104 5.89 -5.02 9.56
C ALA A 104 6.54 -6.15 8.75
N PHE A 105 7.50 -5.80 7.88
CA PHE A 105 8.28 -6.79 7.12
C PHE A 105 9.48 -7.35 7.90
N THR A 106 9.93 -6.63 8.93
CA THR A 106 11.09 -6.96 9.75
C THR A 106 11.02 -6.18 11.06
N THR A 107 11.82 -6.58 12.05
CA THR A 107 11.93 -5.94 13.35
C THR A 107 13.39 -5.73 13.71
N ILE A 108 13.63 -4.83 14.66
CA ILE A 108 14.93 -4.62 15.29
C ILE A 108 14.80 -4.99 16.77
N ALA A 109 15.68 -5.83 17.26
CA ALA A 109 15.73 -6.15 18.69
C ALA A 109 16.46 -5.04 19.46
N SER A 110 15.92 -4.67 20.62
CA SER A 110 16.67 -3.94 21.65
C SER A 110 17.54 -4.92 22.46
N PRO A 111 18.76 -4.55 22.89
CA PRO A 111 19.39 -3.24 22.68
C PRO A 111 19.84 -3.06 21.23
N VAL A 112 19.62 -1.87 20.70
CA VAL A 112 19.92 -1.54 19.30
C VAL A 112 21.42 -1.62 19.07
N ARG A 113 21.78 -2.17 17.91
CA ARG A 113 23.15 -2.25 17.41
C ARG A 113 23.24 -1.62 16.03
N SER A 114 24.40 -1.04 15.72
CA SER A 114 24.67 -0.45 14.41
C SER A 114 24.57 -1.48 13.27
N PHE A 115 25.02 -2.71 13.54
CA PHE A 115 24.92 -3.81 12.59
C PHE A 115 23.47 -4.26 12.43
N GLY A 116 23.02 -4.42 11.19
CA GLY A 116 21.67 -4.88 10.87
C GLY A 116 20.66 -3.77 10.59
N LEU A 117 20.86 -2.54 11.09
CA LEU A 117 19.92 -1.42 10.85
C LEU A 117 19.77 -1.12 9.35
N LEU A 118 20.89 -0.94 8.63
CA LEU A 118 20.85 -0.68 7.19
C LEU A 118 20.18 -1.83 6.41
N THR A 119 20.43 -3.08 6.84
CA THR A 119 19.82 -4.27 6.23
C THR A 119 18.31 -4.29 6.47
N ALA A 120 17.86 -4.03 7.70
CA ALA A 120 16.45 -3.95 8.05
C ALA A 120 15.73 -2.87 7.21
N ILE A 121 16.34 -1.68 7.10
CA ILE A 121 15.82 -0.59 6.26
C ILE A 121 15.72 -1.02 4.79
N ALA A 122 16.79 -1.57 4.23
CA ALA A 122 16.81 -1.98 2.82
C ALA A 122 15.77 -3.07 2.52
N VAL A 123 15.65 -4.07 3.39
CA VAL A 123 14.66 -5.16 3.27
C VAL A 123 13.24 -4.59 3.38
N ALA A 124 12.95 -3.76 4.39
CA ALA A 124 11.62 -3.18 4.56
C ALA A 124 11.20 -2.34 3.35
N LEU A 125 12.08 -1.48 2.83
CA LEU A 125 11.82 -0.66 1.64
C LEU A 125 11.59 -1.52 0.39
N MET A 126 12.42 -2.54 0.18
CA MET A 126 12.27 -3.46 -0.95
C MET A 126 10.93 -4.21 -0.90
N GLN A 127 10.60 -4.77 0.27
CA GLN A 127 9.39 -5.56 0.46
C GLN A 127 8.15 -4.69 0.36
N HIS A 128 8.16 -3.49 0.94
CA HIS A 128 7.08 -2.52 0.81
C HIS A 128 6.84 -2.13 -0.66
N LYS A 129 7.89 -1.78 -1.39
CA LYS A 129 7.77 -1.44 -2.81
C LYS A 129 7.25 -2.62 -3.65
N ALA A 130 7.74 -3.82 -3.39
CA ALA A 130 7.28 -5.04 -4.06
C ALA A 130 5.80 -5.33 -3.76
N ARG A 131 5.37 -5.13 -2.50
CA ARG A 131 3.97 -5.25 -2.09
C ARG A 131 3.07 -4.24 -2.80
N ASN A 132 3.37 -2.95 -2.74
CA ASN A 132 2.56 -1.91 -3.40
C ASN A 132 2.44 -2.17 -4.91
N THR A 133 3.54 -2.64 -5.52
CA THR A 133 3.56 -3.04 -6.93
C THR A 133 2.61 -4.20 -7.23
N ARG A 134 2.55 -5.21 -6.35
CA ARG A 134 1.61 -6.33 -6.47
C ARG A 134 0.17 -5.90 -6.23
N GLU A 135 -0.08 -5.09 -5.21
CA GLU A 135 -1.42 -4.57 -4.88
C GLU A 135 -2.00 -3.74 -6.03
N HIS A 136 -1.21 -2.83 -6.62
CA HIS A 136 -1.64 -2.09 -7.80
C HIS A 136 -1.92 -2.99 -9.01
N TYR A 137 -1.16 -4.07 -9.17
CA TYR A 137 -1.39 -5.03 -10.24
C TYR A 137 -2.71 -5.80 -10.02
N ILE A 138 -2.97 -6.25 -8.78
CA ILE A 138 -4.23 -6.89 -8.39
C ILE A 138 -5.40 -5.95 -8.64
N GLN A 139 -5.35 -4.71 -8.14
CA GLN A 139 -6.39 -3.70 -8.36
C GLN A 139 -6.67 -3.48 -9.85
N ARG A 140 -5.62 -3.42 -10.68
CA ARG A 140 -5.77 -3.26 -12.13
C ARG A 140 -6.47 -4.47 -12.77
N LEU A 141 -6.15 -5.68 -12.33
CA LEU A 141 -6.80 -6.89 -12.83
C LEU A 141 -8.27 -6.98 -12.38
N GLU A 142 -8.57 -6.63 -11.13
CA GLU A 142 -9.93 -6.56 -10.61
C GLU A 142 -10.77 -5.56 -11.38
N GLN A 143 -10.24 -4.35 -11.62
CA GLN A 143 -10.90 -3.34 -12.45
C GLN A 143 -11.15 -3.84 -13.88
N LYS A 144 -10.19 -4.53 -14.49
CA LYS A 144 -10.36 -5.12 -15.83
C LYS A 144 -11.46 -6.19 -15.84
N SER A 145 -11.49 -7.05 -14.82
CA SER A 145 -12.51 -8.10 -14.68
C SER A 145 -13.90 -7.51 -14.49
N ALA A 146 -14.05 -6.52 -13.59
CA ALA A 146 -15.30 -5.82 -13.37
C ALA A 146 -15.82 -5.14 -14.66
N LYS A 147 -14.93 -4.47 -15.40
CA LYS A 147 -15.22 -3.88 -16.71
C LYS A 147 -15.74 -4.89 -17.73
N GLN A 148 -15.08 -6.05 -17.84
CA GLN A 148 -15.53 -7.11 -18.74
C GLN A 148 -16.91 -7.65 -18.36
N ARG A 149 -17.20 -7.79 -17.06
CA ARG A 149 -18.52 -8.22 -16.58
C ARG A 149 -19.63 -7.24 -16.98
N VAL A 150 -19.40 -5.94 -16.89
CA VAL A 150 -20.37 -4.91 -17.31
C VAL A 150 -20.64 -5.00 -18.81
N VAL A 151 -19.60 -5.19 -19.64
CA VAL A 151 -19.77 -5.39 -21.08
C VAL A 151 -20.61 -6.62 -21.39
N GLN A 152 -20.38 -7.74 -20.71
CA GLN A 152 -21.19 -8.95 -20.91
C GLN A 152 -22.65 -8.76 -20.47
N GLN A 153 -22.89 -8.07 -19.36
CA GLN A 153 -24.25 -7.73 -18.93
C GLN A 153 -24.98 -6.85 -19.94
N ALA A 154 -24.32 -5.82 -20.47
CA ALA A 154 -24.89 -4.97 -21.50
C ALA A 154 -25.23 -5.76 -22.78
N LYS A 155 -24.34 -6.68 -23.20
CA LYS A 155 -24.60 -7.59 -24.32
C LYS A 155 -25.85 -8.43 -24.06
N GLN A 156 -25.93 -9.08 -22.89
CA GLN A 156 -27.08 -9.90 -22.51
C GLN A 156 -28.40 -9.11 -22.56
N ILE A 157 -28.43 -7.90 -22.00
CA ILE A 157 -29.61 -7.02 -22.03
C ILE A 157 -30.02 -6.70 -23.46
N MET A 158 -29.06 -6.38 -24.35
CA MET A 158 -29.38 -6.09 -25.75
C MET A 158 -29.84 -7.33 -26.50
N MET A 159 -29.28 -8.51 -26.20
CA MET A 159 -29.72 -9.79 -26.76
C MET A 159 -31.17 -10.07 -26.36
N GLU A 160 -31.52 -9.92 -25.08
CA GLU A 160 -32.87 -10.15 -24.57
C GLU A 160 -33.88 -9.11 -25.08
N ALA A 161 -33.52 -7.82 -25.04
CA ALA A 161 -34.44 -6.74 -25.40
C ALA A 161 -34.67 -6.61 -26.92
N ARG A 162 -33.72 -7.06 -27.76
CA ARG A 162 -33.75 -6.85 -29.22
C ARG A 162 -33.62 -8.14 -30.03
N GLY A 163 -33.51 -9.30 -29.39
CA GLY A 163 -33.34 -10.59 -30.07
C GLY A 163 -32.03 -10.71 -30.86
N LEU A 164 -30.99 -9.98 -30.46
CA LEU A 164 -29.71 -9.96 -31.16
C LEU A 164 -28.87 -11.20 -30.81
N SER A 165 -28.02 -11.62 -31.74
CA SER A 165 -26.91 -12.52 -31.43
C SER A 165 -25.83 -11.81 -30.62
N GLU A 166 -24.94 -12.59 -29.99
CA GLU A 166 -23.85 -12.06 -29.18
C GLU A 166 -22.90 -11.15 -29.98
N ASP A 167 -22.60 -11.53 -31.24
CA ASP A 167 -21.71 -10.80 -32.14
C ASP A 167 -22.34 -9.47 -32.61
N GLU A 168 -23.65 -9.47 -32.90
CA GLU A 168 -24.38 -8.25 -33.25
C GLU A 168 -24.46 -7.28 -32.07
N ALA A 169 -24.74 -7.81 -30.87
CA ALA A 169 -24.76 -7.04 -29.64
C ALA A 169 -23.39 -6.36 -29.39
N TYR A 170 -22.29 -7.11 -29.51
CA TYR A 170 -20.95 -6.53 -29.36
C TYR A 170 -20.62 -5.50 -30.45
N SER A 171 -20.99 -5.76 -31.71
CA SER A 171 -20.77 -4.85 -32.83
C SER A 171 -21.51 -3.52 -32.63
N LEU A 172 -22.75 -3.56 -32.13
CA LEU A 172 -23.52 -2.36 -31.81
C LEU A 172 -22.92 -1.58 -30.65
N LEU A 173 -22.49 -2.26 -29.57
CA LEU A 173 -21.78 -1.61 -28.45
C LEU A 173 -20.53 -0.87 -28.94
N ARG A 174 -19.73 -1.53 -29.78
CA ARG A 174 -18.52 -0.96 -30.37
C ARG A 174 -18.83 0.24 -31.26
N ALA A 175 -19.87 0.15 -32.10
CA ALA A 175 -20.31 1.26 -32.94
C ALA A 175 -20.75 2.47 -32.10
N GLN A 176 -21.51 2.24 -31.02
CA GLN A 176 -21.93 3.29 -30.09
C GLN A 176 -20.75 3.94 -29.37
N SER A 177 -19.76 3.14 -28.95
CA SER A 177 -18.50 3.64 -28.37
C SER A 177 -17.74 4.55 -29.34
N MET A 178 -17.61 4.16 -30.61
CA MET A 178 -16.97 4.98 -31.65
C MET A 178 -17.72 6.30 -31.89
N LEU A 179 -19.05 6.24 -32.00
CA LEU A 179 -19.88 7.43 -32.23
C LEU A 179 -19.77 8.43 -31.07
N LYS A 180 -19.77 7.95 -29.83
CA LYS A 180 -19.68 8.79 -28.62
C LYS A 180 -18.25 9.10 -28.17
N ARG A 181 -17.23 8.56 -28.85
CA ARG A 181 -15.79 8.67 -28.47
C ARG A 181 -15.54 8.34 -27.00
N ALA A 182 -16.25 7.34 -26.48
CA ALA A 182 -16.14 6.86 -25.11
C ALA A 182 -15.70 5.41 -25.11
N ASN A 183 -15.17 4.92 -23.99
CA ASN A 183 -14.77 3.51 -23.91
C ASN A 183 -16.01 2.61 -24.00
N ILE A 184 -15.82 1.39 -24.53
CA ILE A 184 -16.93 0.44 -24.70
C ILE A 184 -17.55 0.06 -23.35
N GLU A 185 -16.73 0.04 -22.30
CA GLU A 185 -17.15 -0.17 -20.92
C GLU A 185 -18.08 0.93 -20.40
N ASP A 186 -17.81 2.19 -20.76
CA ASP A 186 -18.63 3.33 -20.34
C ASP A 186 -20.01 3.30 -21.01
N ILE A 187 -20.05 2.90 -22.30
CA ILE A 187 -21.32 2.69 -23.01
C ILE A 187 -22.09 1.51 -22.41
N ALA A 188 -21.41 0.39 -22.15
CA ALA A 188 -22.02 -0.78 -21.53
C ALA A 188 -22.60 -0.44 -20.15
N HIS A 189 -21.87 0.33 -19.33
CA HIS A 189 -22.34 0.78 -18.03
C HIS A 189 -23.63 1.60 -18.14
N ASN A 190 -23.69 2.55 -19.07
CA ASN A 190 -24.90 3.34 -19.31
C ASN A 190 -26.10 2.49 -19.73
N ILE A 191 -25.90 1.45 -20.54
CA ILE A 191 -26.97 0.52 -20.93
C ILE A 191 -27.47 -0.27 -19.72
N VAL A 192 -26.56 -0.79 -18.90
CA VAL A 192 -26.91 -1.54 -17.68
C VAL A 192 -27.65 -0.65 -16.69
N GLU A 193 -27.18 0.57 -16.44
CA GLU A 193 -27.85 1.51 -15.53
C GLU A 193 -29.21 1.97 -16.07
N ALA A 194 -29.32 2.24 -17.37
CA ALA A 194 -30.60 2.59 -17.98
C ALA A 194 -31.62 1.44 -17.87
N HIS A 195 -31.18 0.20 -18.06
CA HIS A 195 -32.03 -0.98 -17.90
C HIS A 195 -32.48 -1.18 -16.44
N LYS A 196 -31.59 -0.95 -15.46
CA LYS A 196 -31.96 -0.97 -14.03
C LYS A 196 -32.95 0.14 -13.66
N THR A 197 -32.84 1.31 -14.28
CA THR A 197 -33.66 2.49 -13.95
C THR A 197 -35.02 2.46 -14.65
N LEU A 198 -35.07 1.93 -15.87
CA LEU A 198 -36.29 1.81 -16.70
C LEU A 198 -37.00 0.46 -16.51
N GLY A 199 -36.36 -0.51 -15.85
CA GLY A 199 -36.87 -1.86 -15.61
C GLY A 199 -37.51 -2.02 -14.23
N PHE A 200 -38.70 -2.62 -14.23
CA PHE A 200 -39.35 -3.32 -13.11
C PHE A 200 -38.44 -4.39 -12.50
#